data_AF-A0A6J4M2N0-F1
#
_entry.id   AF-A0A6J4M2N0-F1
#
_cell.length_a   1.000
_cell.length_b   1.000
_cell.length_c   1.000
_cell.angle_alpha   90.00
_cell.angle_beta   90.00
_cell.angle_gamma   90.00
#
_symmetry.space_group_name_H-M   'P 1'
#
loop_
_entity.id
_entity.type
_entity.pdbx_description
1 polymer ?
#
loop_
_entity_poly.entity_id
_entity_poly.type
_entity_poly.pdbx_seq_one_letter_code
_entity_poly.pdbx_strand_id
1 'polypeptide(L)'
;MDPFTDEVLRDGEHGELVFTSLTKEALPIIRYRTHDLTRLLPGTARPGMRRMGRITGRSDDMIILRGVNLFPTQVEELALRIPALSPHFQLELTRPEGQRMDQLNVKVEPRDGVSAEAARDAAATLREQIKIHIGSSCTVTVVEQGSLVRSSGKLKRVYDLRPRSGGE
;
A
#
# COMPACT_ATOMS: atom_id res chain seq x y z
N MET A 1 8.63 15.84 -1.37
CA MET A 1 9.82 15.64 -2.22
C MET A 1 9.62 14.36 -3.01
N ASP A 2 10.34 14.20 -4.11
CA ASP A 2 10.43 12.91 -4.78
C ASP A 2 11.18 11.93 -3.85
N PRO A 3 10.63 10.74 -3.55
CA PRO A 3 11.24 9.79 -2.62
C PRO A 3 12.54 9.14 -3.16
N PHE A 4 12.80 9.21 -4.47
CA PHE A 4 13.93 8.59 -5.14
C PHE A 4 15.01 9.59 -5.55
N THR A 5 14.64 10.79 -6.02
CA THR A 5 15.58 11.80 -6.51
C THR A 5 15.94 12.86 -5.47
N ASP A 6 15.22 12.86 -4.34
CA ASP A 6 15.29 13.86 -3.30
C ASP A 6 14.92 15.30 -3.71
N GLU A 7 14.32 15.48 -4.90
CA GLU A 7 13.93 16.78 -5.42
C GLU A 7 12.67 17.33 -4.73
N VAL A 8 12.60 18.65 -4.55
CA VAL A 8 11.41 19.30 -3.99
C VAL A 8 10.34 19.38 -5.07
N LEU A 9 9.18 18.82 -4.77
CA LEU A 9 8.00 18.85 -5.65
C LEU A 9 7.16 20.10 -5.40
N ARG A 10 6.31 20.45 -6.37
CA ARG A 10 5.39 21.58 -6.26
C ARG A 10 4.25 21.26 -5.29
N ASP A 11 3.68 22.28 -4.67
CA ASP A 11 2.46 22.10 -3.88
C ASP A 11 1.36 21.49 -4.77
N GLY A 12 0.65 20.48 -4.24
CA GLY A 12 -0.35 19.69 -4.96
C GLY A 12 0.16 18.37 -5.55
N GLU A 13 1.46 18.24 -5.79
CA GLU A 13 2.07 17.00 -6.30
C GLU A 13 2.25 15.96 -5.19
N HIS A 14 2.07 14.68 -5.53
CA HIS A 14 2.27 13.58 -4.58
C HIS A 14 3.76 13.26 -4.42
N GLY A 15 4.22 13.16 -3.17
CA GLY A 15 5.57 12.72 -2.83
C GLY A 15 5.73 12.47 -1.34
N GLU A 16 6.98 12.34 -0.89
CA GLU A 16 7.31 12.11 0.51
C GLU A 16 7.23 13.40 1.33
N LEU A 17 6.61 13.32 2.50
CA LEU A 17 6.51 14.41 3.46
C LEU A 17 7.80 14.56 4.27
N VAL A 18 8.25 15.80 4.41
CA VAL A 18 9.47 16.16 5.13
C VAL A 18 9.15 17.22 6.16
N PHE A 19 9.67 17.04 7.38
CA PHE A 19 9.52 18.01 8.46
C PHE A 19 10.85 18.63 8.90
N THR A 20 10.79 19.91 9.25
CA THR A 20 11.83 20.61 10.00
C THR A 20 11.15 21.22 11.23
N SER A 21 11.64 20.91 12.43
CA SER A 21 11.15 21.54 13.65
C SER A 21 11.74 22.94 13.78
N LEU A 22 10.90 23.94 14.02
CA LEU A 22 11.35 25.34 14.11
C LEU A 22 11.63 25.81 15.53
N THR A 23 11.09 25.12 16.55
CA THR A 23 11.09 25.59 17.95
C THR A 23 11.54 24.54 18.97
N LYS A 24 11.87 23.31 18.54
CA LYS A 24 12.35 22.27 19.48
C LYS A 24 13.81 22.49 19.81
N GLU A 25 14.13 22.69 21.09
CA GLU A 25 15.50 22.92 21.58
C GLU A 25 16.23 21.62 21.93
N ALA A 26 15.57 20.68 22.61
CA ALA A 26 16.21 19.45 23.08
C ALA A 26 16.52 18.45 21.95
N LEU A 27 15.68 18.43 20.90
CA LEU A 27 15.86 17.58 19.73
C LEU A 27 15.35 18.32 18.49
N PRO A 28 16.12 19.29 17.96
CA PRO A 28 15.83 19.91 16.69
C PRO A 28 16.01 18.88 15.58
N ILE A 29 15.01 18.77 14.72
CA ILE A 29 14.98 17.85 13.60
C ILE A 29 14.97 18.68 12.32
N ILE A 30 15.95 18.45 11.44
CA ILE A 30 16.11 19.18 10.19
C ILE A 30 15.88 18.23 9.02
N ARG A 31 14.95 18.58 8.12
CA ARG A 31 14.62 17.83 6.90
C ARG A 31 14.42 16.33 7.14
N TYR A 32 13.68 15.99 8.19
CA TYR A 32 13.36 14.61 8.50
C TYR A 32 12.37 14.02 7.52
N ARG A 33 12.83 12.94 6.88
CA ARG A 33 12.09 12.08 5.97
C ARG A 33 11.15 11.21 6.78
N THR A 34 9.85 11.45 6.63
CA THR A 34 8.82 10.69 7.34
C THR A 34 8.57 9.33 6.71
N HIS A 35 8.98 9.15 5.45
CA HIS A 35 8.55 8.09 4.56
C HIS A 35 7.04 8.09 4.28
N ASP A 36 6.24 9.05 4.76
CA ASP A 36 4.81 9.13 4.45
C ASP A 36 4.60 9.82 3.10
N LEU A 37 3.80 9.20 2.23
CA LEU A 37 3.43 9.73 0.93
C LEU A 37 2.13 10.53 1.02
N THR A 38 2.19 11.79 0.59
CA THR A 38 1.06 12.72 0.61
C THR A 38 1.33 13.87 -0.36
N ARG A 39 0.52 14.92 -0.30
CA ARG A 39 0.70 16.18 -1.02
C ARG A 39 0.36 17.35 -0.12
N LEU A 40 0.96 18.50 -0.38
CA LEU A 40 0.56 19.76 0.27
C LEU A 40 -0.60 20.40 -0.50
N LEU A 41 -1.56 20.94 0.24
CA LEU A 41 -2.77 21.58 -0.28
C LEU A 41 -2.93 22.97 0.35
N PRO A 42 -3.56 23.93 -0.34
CA PRO A 42 -3.83 25.25 0.21
C PRO A 42 -4.71 25.19 1.46
N GLY A 43 -4.49 26.10 2.40
CA GLY A 43 -5.29 26.22 3.63
C GLY A 43 -6.76 26.53 3.34
N THR A 44 -7.67 25.99 4.15
CA THR A 44 -9.12 26.28 4.06
C THR A 44 -9.62 26.92 5.35
N ALA A 45 -9.91 26.13 6.38
CA ALA A 45 -10.40 26.62 7.67
C ALA A 45 -9.36 27.43 8.48
N ARG A 46 -8.08 27.33 8.09
CA ARG A 46 -6.95 28.09 8.63
C ARG A 46 -6.11 28.57 7.43
N PRO A 47 -6.43 29.72 6.81
CA PRO A 47 -5.78 30.17 5.59
C PRO A 47 -4.25 30.35 5.72
N GLY A 48 -3.76 30.71 6.92
CA GLY A 48 -2.33 30.84 7.20
C GLY A 48 -1.56 29.53 7.33
N MET A 49 -2.23 28.37 7.27
CA MET A 49 -1.61 27.05 7.38
C MET A 49 -1.98 26.18 6.18
N ARG A 50 -0.99 25.59 5.52
CA ARG A 50 -1.20 24.58 4.48
C ARG A 50 -1.78 23.30 5.10
N ARG A 51 -2.46 22.51 4.28
CA ARG A 51 -2.97 21.18 4.64
C ARG A 51 -2.10 20.12 4.01
N MET A 52 -2.04 18.94 4.63
CA MET A 52 -1.60 17.72 3.96
C MET A 52 -2.82 16.95 3.44
N GLY A 53 -2.65 16.28 2.31
CA GLY A 53 -3.58 15.26 1.85
C GLY A 53 -3.62 14.07 2.82
N ARG A 54 -4.60 13.18 2.63
CA ARG A 54 -4.60 11.89 3.31
C ARG A 54 -3.32 11.14 2.96
N ILE A 55 -2.66 10.55 3.96
CA ILE A 55 -1.48 9.71 3.74
C ILE A 55 -1.91 8.54 2.87
N THR A 56 -1.32 8.40 1.70
CA THR A 56 -1.65 7.34 0.73
C THR A 56 -0.92 6.04 1.05
N GLY A 57 0.18 6.11 1.77
CA GLY A 57 1.00 4.98 2.16
C GLY A 57 2.35 5.47 2.64
N ARG A 58 3.25 4.55 2.98
CA ARG A 58 4.65 4.88 3.21
C ARG A 58 5.52 4.44 2.03
N SER A 59 6.58 5.17 1.75
CA SER A 59 7.55 4.87 0.70
C SER A 59 8.31 3.57 0.98
N ASP A 60 8.49 3.20 2.26
CA ASP A 60 9.09 1.91 2.66
C ASP A 60 8.10 0.73 2.57
N ASP A 61 6.79 0.99 2.58
CA ASP A 61 5.74 0.00 2.34
C ASP A 61 5.42 -0.19 0.84
N MET A 62 6.12 0.53 -0.05
CA MET A 62 5.92 0.46 -1.51
C MET A 62 6.47 -0.85 -2.09
N ILE A 63 5.65 -1.51 -2.90
CA ILE A 63 6.02 -2.71 -3.63
C ILE A 63 6.29 -2.35 -5.08
N ILE A 64 7.50 -2.65 -5.57
CA ILE A 64 7.82 -2.60 -7.00
C ILE A 64 7.58 -3.98 -7.59
N LEU A 65 6.53 -4.13 -8.39
CA LEU A 65 6.15 -5.38 -9.02
C LEU A 65 6.22 -5.25 -10.53
N ARG A 66 7.26 -5.86 -11.14
CA ARG A 66 7.47 -5.84 -12.61
C ARG A 66 7.50 -4.42 -13.20
N GLY A 67 8.09 -3.47 -12.49
CA GLY A 67 8.18 -2.06 -12.90
C GLY A 67 6.94 -1.21 -12.57
N VAL A 68 5.92 -1.78 -11.93
CA VAL A 68 4.73 -1.06 -11.45
C VAL A 68 4.86 -0.81 -9.95
N ASN A 69 4.65 0.44 -9.53
CA ASN A 69 4.59 0.83 -8.13
C ASN A 69 3.21 0.53 -7.56
N LEU A 70 3.16 -0.25 -6.48
CA LEU A 70 1.95 -0.70 -5.82
C LEU A 70 2.03 -0.41 -4.33
N PHE A 71 0.97 0.17 -3.76
CA PHE A 71 0.81 0.32 -2.32
C PHE A 71 -0.26 -0.63 -1.78
N PRO A 72 -0.04 -1.26 -0.61
CA PRO A 72 -1.07 -2.11 0.00
C PRO A 72 -2.41 -1.41 0.22
N THR A 73 -2.39 -0.10 0.49
CA THR A 73 -3.58 0.75 0.65
C THR A 73 -4.43 0.85 -0.62
N GLN A 74 -3.83 0.78 -1.81
CA GLN A 74 -4.59 0.76 -3.07
C GLN A 74 -5.36 -0.55 -3.22
N VAL A 75 -4.74 -1.68 -2.86
CA VAL A 75 -5.41 -2.99 -2.87
C VAL A 75 -6.55 -3.02 -1.84
N GLU A 76 -6.32 -2.46 -0.66
CA GLU A 76 -7.35 -2.29 0.37
C GLU A 76 -8.56 -1.49 -0.13
N GLU A 77 -8.32 -0.35 -0.77
CA GLU A 77 -9.37 0.51 -1.29
C GLU A 77 -10.23 -0.23 -2.33
N LEU A 78 -9.61 -1.00 -3.22
CA LEU A 78 -10.33 -1.80 -4.22
C LEU A 78 -11.11 -2.94 -3.57
N ALA A 79 -10.53 -3.66 -2.61
CA ALA A 79 -11.20 -4.73 -1.88
C ALA A 79 -12.42 -4.21 -1.10
N LEU A 80 -12.31 -3.05 -0.46
CA LEU A 80 -13.40 -2.41 0.28
C LEU A 80 -14.61 -2.03 -0.58
N ARG A 81 -14.42 -1.81 -1.88
CA ARG A 81 -15.51 -1.50 -2.82
C ARG A 81 -16.33 -2.73 -3.21
N ILE A 82 -15.84 -3.94 -2.91
CA ILE A 82 -16.49 -5.20 -3.27
C ILE A 82 -17.23 -5.74 -2.03
N PRO A 83 -18.58 -5.72 -2.00
CA PRO A 83 -19.34 -6.04 -0.79
C PRO A 83 -19.09 -7.44 -0.23
N ALA A 84 -18.76 -8.41 -1.08
CA ALA A 84 -18.49 -9.79 -0.68
C ALA A 84 -17.13 -9.99 0.00
N LEU A 85 -16.22 -9.01 -0.08
CA LEU A 85 -14.88 -9.09 0.50
C LEU A 85 -14.78 -8.28 1.80
N SER A 86 -14.05 -8.83 2.76
CA SER A 86 -13.70 -8.16 4.00
C SER A 86 -12.50 -7.21 3.80
N PRO A 87 -12.22 -6.29 4.74
CA PRO A 87 -10.99 -5.49 4.72
C PRO A 87 -9.73 -6.28 5.09
N HIS A 88 -9.85 -7.58 5.41
CA HIS A 88 -8.73 -8.41 5.81
C HIS A 88 -8.07 -9.03 4.58
N PHE A 89 -6.83 -8.63 4.32
CA PHE A 89 -6.02 -9.14 3.22
C PHE A 89 -4.54 -9.22 3.58
N GLN A 90 -3.82 -10.03 2.83
CA GLN A 90 -2.36 -10.14 2.85
C GLN A 90 -1.83 -10.17 1.42
N LEU A 91 -0.66 -9.58 1.24
CA LEU A 91 0.09 -9.56 -0.01
C LEU A 91 1.30 -10.48 0.13
N GLU A 92 1.37 -11.51 -0.70
CA GLU A 92 2.51 -12.41 -0.78
C GLU A 92 3.25 -12.18 -2.08
N LEU A 93 4.50 -11.74 -1.97
CA LEU A 93 5.41 -11.61 -3.10
C LEU A 93 6.26 -12.86 -3.19
N THR A 94 6.25 -13.51 -4.35
CA THR A 94 7.03 -14.72 -4.61
C THR A 94 7.79 -14.58 -5.91
N ARG A 95 8.87 -15.35 -6.07
CA ARG A 95 9.48 -15.60 -7.37
C ARG A 95 9.70 -17.11 -7.47
N PRO A 96 8.79 -17.84 -8.15
CA PRO A 96 8.91 -19.28 -8.25
C PRO A 96 10.23 -19.69 -8.90
N GLU A 97 10.75 -20.86 -8.51
CA GLU A 97 11.98 -21.39 -9.05
C GLU A 97 11.93 -21.51 -10.58
N GLY A 98 13.02 -21.13 -11.25
CA GLY A 98 13.08 -21.09 -12.71
C GLY A 98 12.34 -19.90 -13.37
N GLN A 99 11.59 -19.08 -12.63
CA GLN A 99 10.95 -17.89 -13.17
C GLN A 99 11.78 -16.62 -12.94
N ARG A 100 11.79 -15.73 -13.95
CA ARG A 100 12.46 -14.43 -13.87
C ARG A 100 11.57 -13.32 -13.32
N MET A 101 10.26 -13.52 -13.27
CA MET A 101 9.30 -12.47 -12.92
C MET A 101 8.72 -12.70 -11.53
N ASP A 102 8.69 -11.63 -10.74
CA ASP A 102 8.02 -11.62 -9.44
C ASP A 102 6.51 -11.84 -9.62
N GLN A 103 5.88 -12.52 -8.69
CA GLN A 103 4.44 -12.75 -8.64
C GLN A 103 3.88 -12.15 -7.35
N LEU A 104 2.64 -11.67 -7.43
CA LEU A 104 1.89 -11.18 -6.28
C LEU A 104 0.64 -12.01 -6.12
N ASN A 105 0.47 -12.58 -4.93
CA ASN A 105 -0.77 -13.20 -4.50
C ASN A 105 -1.45 -12.33 -3.45
N VAL A 106 -2.69 -11.94 -3.71
CA VAL A 106 -3.55 -11.22 -2.76
C VAL A 106 -4.43 -12.25 -2.08
N LYS A 107 -4.12 -12.58 -0.83
CA LYS A 107 -5.00 -13.37 0.02
C LYS A 107 -6.06 -12.45 0.63
N VAL A 108 -7.32 -12.79 0.49
CA VAL A 108 -8.44 -11.99 1.02
C VAL A 108 -9.49 -12.87 1.66
N GLU A 109 -10.08 -12.40 2.76
CA GLU A 109 -11.20 -13.09 3.40
C GLU A 109 -12.53 -12.61 2.84
N PRO A 110 -13.50 -13.51 2.61
CA PRO A 110 -14.87 -13.11 2.33
C PRO A 110 -15.53 -12.50 3.58
N ARG A 111 -16.62 -11.76 3.39
CA ARG A 111 -17.49 -11.37 4.51
C ARG A 111 -18.31 -12.55 5.02
N ASP A 112 -18.84 -12.39 6.23
CA ASP A 112 -19.73 -13.38 6.84
C ASP A 112 -20.97 -13.62 5.96
N GLY A 113 -21.41 -14.88 5.89
CA GLY A 113 -22.57 -15.29 5.09
C GLY A 113 -22.39 -15.31 3.57
N VAL A 114 -21.18 -15.04 3.04
CA VAL A 114 -20.90 -15.10 1.60
C VAL A 114 -20.63 -16.55 1.17
N SER A 115 -21.30 -17.02 0.11
CA SER A 115 -21.06 -18.35 -0.44
C SER A 115 -19.68 -18.46 -1.10
N ALA A 116 -19.12 -19.68 -1.16
CA ALA A 116 -17.82 -19.90 -1.80
C ALA A 116 -17.81 -19.49 -3.28
N GLU A 117 -18.95 -19.58 -3.98
CA GLU A 117 -19.09 -19.14 -5.37
C GLU A 117 -19.06 -17.61 -5.48
N ALA A 118 -19.86 -16.91 -4.68
CA ALA A 118 -19.86 -15.45 -4.64
C ALA A 118 -18.49 -14.88 -4.23
N ALA A 119 -17.77 -15.55 -3.32
CA ALA A 119 -16.42 -15.16 -2.95
C ALA A 119 -15.41 -15.33 -4.10
N ARG A 120 -15.53 -16.40 -4.90
CA ARG A 120 -14.69 -16.60 -6.09
C ARG A 120 -14.94 -15.53 -7.16
N ASP A 121 -16.21 -15.20 -7.40
CA ASP A 121 -16.57 -14.14 -8.34
C ASP A 121 -16.03 -12.78 -7.87
N ALA A 122 -16.18 -12.48 -6.58
CA ALA A 122 -15.63 -11.28 -5.96
C ALA A 122 -14.09 -11.20 -6.06
N ALA A 123 -13.39 -12.33 -5.90
CA ALA A 123 -11.95 -12.39 -6.11
C ALA A 123 -11.54 -12.16 -7.56
N ALA A 124 -12.30 -12.69 -8.53
CA ALA A 124 -12.10 -12.42 -9.94
C ALA A 124 -12.31 -10.94 -10.28
N THR A 125 -13.35 -10.32 -9.72
CA THR A 125 -13.57 -8.87 -9.81
C THR A 125 -12.42 -8.07 -9.21
N LEU A 126 -11.94 -8.42 -8.01
CA LEU A 126 -10.81 -7.73 -7.38
C LEU A 126 -9.55 -7.81 -8.26
N ARG A 127 -9.25 -8.99 -8.82
CA ARG A 127 -8.12 -9.19 -9.73
C ARG A 127 -8.20 -8.26 -10.95
N GLU A 128 -9.37 -8.15 -11.54
CA GLU A 128 -9.61 -7.27 -12.69
C GLU A 128 -9.45 -5.79 -12.29
N GLN A 129 -10.03 -5.37 -11.17
CA GLN A 129 -9.92 -4.00 -10.66
C GLN A 129 -8.47 -3.61 -10.36
N ILE A 130 -7.67 -4.52 -9.78
CA ILE A 130 -6.23 -4.30 -9.57
C ILE A 130 -5.52 -4.11 -10.92
N LYS A 131 -5.86 -4.92 -11.93
CA LYS A 131 -5.25 -4.79 -13.26
C LYS A 131 -5.60 -3.46 -13.92
N ILE A 132 -6.86 -3.01 -13.83
CA ILE A 132 -7.34 -1.77 -14.43
C ILE A 132 -6.78 -0.53 -13.74
N HIS A 133 -6.84 -0.48 -12.40
CA HIS A 133 -6.53 0.73 -11.65
C HIS A 133 -5.07 0.85 -11.20
N ILE A 134 -4.40 -0.28 -10.97
CA ILE A 134 -2.99 -0.30 -10.54
C ILE A 134 -2.07 -0.67 -11.71
N GLY A 135 -2.58 -1.37 -12.74
CA GLY A 135 -1.78 -1.81 -13.88
C GLY A 135 -1.05 -3.13 -13.66
N SER A 136 -1.11 -3.68 -12.45
CA SER A 136 -0.36 -4.87 -12.06
C SER A 136 -1.16 -6.17 -12.21
N SER A 137 -0.50 -7.21 -12.70
CA SER A 137 -1.09 -8.55 -12.79
C SER A 137 -0.77 -9.33 -11.51
N CYS A 138 -1.82 -9.88 -10.87
CA CYS A 138 -1.72 -10.66 -9.64
C CYS A 138 -2.67 -11.86 -9.64
N THR A 139 -2.47 -12.78 -8.71
CA THR A 139 -3.47 -13.77 -8.31
C THR A 139 -4.23 -13.27 -7.09
N VAL A 140 -5.50 -13.66 -6.97
CA VAL A 140 -6.31 -13.38 -5.78
C VAL A 140 -6.80 -14.72 -5.24
N THR A 141 -6.44 -15.04 -4.00
CA THR A 141 -6.85 -16.27 -3.30
C THR A 141 -7.84 -15.91 -2.21
N VAL A 142 -9.05 -16.47 -2.29
CA VAL A 142 -10.01 -16.43 -1.17
C VAL A 142 -9.54 -17.43 -0.12
N VAL A 143 -9.30 -16.95 1.10
CA VAL A 143 -8.98 -17.79 2.25
C VAL A 143 -10.20 -17.90 3.17
N GLU A 144 -10.13 -18.82 4.14
CA GLU A 144 -11.19 -18.97 5.13
C GLU A 144 -11.35 -17.70 5.96
N GLN A 145 -12.59 -17.36 6.31
CA GLN A 145 -12.90 -16.19 7.13
C GLN A 145 -12.21 -16.30 8.50
N GLY A 146 -11.51 -15.24 8.93
CA GLY A 146 -10.75 -15.21 10.18
C GLY A 146 -9.44 -15.99 10.17
N SER A 147 -9.03 -16.59 9.05
CA SER A 147 -7.77 -17.33 8.93
C SER A 147 -6.54 -16.42 8.86
N LEU A 148 -6.69 -15.17 8.43
CA LEU A 148 -5.58 -14.22 8.38
C LEU A 148 -5.26 -13.69 9.77
N VAL A 149 -3.96 -13.64 10.08
CA VAL A 149 -3.46 -13.19 11.39
C VAL A 149 -3.93 -11.76 11.68
N ARG A 150 -4.70 -11.61 12.75
CA ARG A 150 -5.13 -10.32 13.30
C ARG A 150 -4.03 -9.81 14.23
N SER A 151 -3.33 -8.73 13.87
CA SER A 151 -2.34 -8.12 14.76
C SER A 151 -3.01 -7.16 15.74
N SER A 152 -2.60 -7.21 17.01
CA SER A 152 -2.94 -6.24 18.05
C SER A 152 -2.14 -4.92 17.92
N GLY A 153 -1.30 -4.77 16.89
CA GLY A 153 -0.48 -3.58 16.60
C GLY A 153 -0.34 -3.29 15.10
N LYS A 154 0.85 -2.83 14.64
CA LYS A 154 1.11 -2.55 13.21
C LYS A 154 0.90 -3.83 12.40
N LEU A 155 -0.17 -3.87 11.59
CA LEU A 155 -0.53 -5.04 10.80
C LEU A 155 0.50 -5.24 9.69
N LYS A 156 1.25 -6.35 9.73
CA LYS A 156 2.12 -6.74 8.62
C LYS A 156 1.26 -7.30 7.49
N ARG A 157 1.02 -6.49 6.46
CA ARG A 157 0.22 -6.86 5.29
C ARG A 157 1.03 -7.45 4.15
N VAL A 158 2.35 -7.27 4.17
CA VAL A 158 3.23 -7.67 3.06
C VAL A 158 4.20 -8.75 3.54
N TYR A 159 4.20 -9.87 2.84
CA TYR A 159 5.10 -11.00 3.03
C TYR A 159 5.94 -11.14 1.76
N ASP A 160 7.19 -10.69 1.85
CA ASP A 160 8.16 -10.90 0.77
C ASP A 160 8.84 -12.25 0.94
N LEU A 161 8.41 -13.21 0.13
CA LEU A 161 8.90 -14.58 0.06
C LEU A 161 9.74 -14.81 -1.20
N ARG A 162 10.16 -13.74 -1.88
CA ARG A 162 11.13 -13.84 -2.97
C ARG A 162 12.44 -14.41 -2.40
N PRO A 163 13.17 -15.24 -3.17
CA PRO A 163 14.50 -15.66 -2.75
C PRO A 163 15.32 -14.40 -2.52
N ARG A 164 15.90 -14.28 -1.32
CA ARG A 164 16.80 -13.19 -1.02
C ARG A 164 17.93 -13.29 -2.04
N SER A 165 18.06 -12.27 -2.88
CA SER A 165 19.31 -12.07 -3.61
C SER A 165 20.40 -12.09 -2.56
N GLY A 166 21.31 -13.07 -2.62
CA GLY A 166 22.50 -13.04 -1.78
C GLY A 166 23.18 -11.69 -2.00
N GLY A 167 23.18 -10.87 -0.97
CA GLY A 167 23.89 -9.60 -0.94
C GLY A 167 24.97 -9.73 0.12
N GLU A 168 26.21 -9.66 -0.35
CA GLU A 168 27.39 -9.27 0.42
C GLU A 168 27.16 -7.96 1.19
#